data_AF-A0A534A5W9-F1
#
_entry.id   AF-A0A534A5W9-F1
#
_cell.length_a   1.000
_cell.length_b   1.000
_cell.length_c   1.000
_cell.angle_alpha   90.00
_cell.angle_beta   90.00
_cell.angle_gamma   90.00
#
_symmetry.space_group_name_H-M   'P 1'
#
loop_
_entity.id
_entity.type
_entity.pdbx_description
1 polymer ?
#
loop_
_entity_poly.entity_id
_entity_poly.type
_entity_poly.pdbx_seq_one_letter_code
_entity_poly.pdbx_strand_id
1 'polypeptide(L)'
;MRIVLLLTACLLTACTTAHTTAKPPGTAMEMLPSYAGWVALNGAGAQARASNDDWHLQNDLHLALGQRVPLHWRDGKAAGYSLQLARRDYPERHLIVLQLDVVDDANGKVLAYAWADSNAASIGLNLGWLQVGLQREGTPPPAPKL
;
A
#
# COMPACT_ATOMS: atom_id res chain seq x y z
N MET A 1 -38.74 -73.08 -41.81
CA MET A 1 -39.00 -71.90 -42.67
C MET A 1 -39.53 -70.78 -41.77
N ARG A 2 -38.91 -69.59 -41.79
CA ARG A 2 -39.24 -68.32 -41.06
C ARG A 2 -38.91 -68.33 -39.54
N ILE A 3 -37.81 -67.76 -39.05
CA ILE A 3 -37.40 -66.33 -38.91
C ILE A 3 -38.45 -65.47 -38.22
N VAL A 4 -38.23 -65.16 -36.93
CA VAL A 4 -38.64 -63.89 -36.30
C VAL A 4 -37.54 -63.45 -35.32
N LEU A 5 -37.00 -62.26 -35.58
CA LEU A 5 -36.07 -61.48 -34.77
C LEU A 5 -36.71 -61.06 -33.44
N LEU A 6 -35.91 -60.94 -32.38
CA LEU A 6 -36.01 -59.81 -31.46
C LEU A 6 -34.64 -59.51 -30.86
N LEU A 7 -34.02 -58.46 -31.40
CA LEU A 7 -32.94 -57.73 -30.78
C LEU A 7 -33.43 -57.16 -29.44
N THR A 8 -32.62 -57.27 -28.39
CA THR A 8 -32.67 -56.31 -27.29
C THR A 8 -31.23 -55.96 -26.94
N ALA A 9 -30.75 -54.88 -27.56
CA ALA A 9 -29.47 -54.28 -27.26
C ALA A 9 -29.62 -53.48 -25.95
N CYS A 10 -29.01 -53.97 -24.88
CA CYS A 10 -28.89 -53.24 -23.62
C CYS A 10 -27.75 -52.21 -23.79
N LEU A 11 -28.09 -50.93 -23.99
CA LEU A 11 -27.11 -49.86 -24.00
C LEU A 11 -26.59 -49.63 -22.56
N LEU A 12 -25.34 -50.02 -22.31
CA LEU A 12 -24.56 -49.52 -21.19
C LEU A 12 -24.15 -48.08 -21.50
N THR A 13 -24.87 -47.12 -20.93
CA THR A 13 -24.46 -45.72 -20.92
C THR A 13 -23.23 -45.58 -20.01
N ALA A 14 -22.05 -45.40 -20.60
CA ALA A 14 -20.87 -44.99 -19.87
C ALA A 14 -21.09 -43.57 -19.31
N CYS A 15 -21.27 -43.44 -18.00
CA CYS A 15 -21.16 -42.17 -17.30
C CYS A 15 -19.68 -41.76 -17.28
N THR A 16 -19.25 -40.97 -18.27
CA THR A 16 -17.98 -40.26 -18.19
C THR A 16 -18.13 -39.15 -17.15
N THR A 17 -17.66 -39.40 -15.92
CA THR A 17 -17.46 -38.33 -14.95
C THR A 17 -16.35 -37.43 -15.47
N ALA A 18 -16.72 -36.26 -16.01
CA ALA A 18 -15.78 -35.20 -16.30
C ALA A 18 -15.13 -34.75 -14.98
N HIS A 19 -13.89 -35.16 -14.75
CA HIS A 19 -13.05 -34.55 -13.73
C HIS A 19 -12.78 -33.10 -14.15
N THR A 20 -13.60 -32.19 -13.67
CA THR A 20 -13.22 -30.78 -13.61
C THR A 20 -12.04 -30.70 -12.65
N THR A 21 -10.84 -30.54 -13.19
CA THR A 21 -9.66 -30.16 -12.44
C THR A 21 -9.91 -28.78 -11.84
N ALA A 22 -10.38 -28.77 -10.59
CA ALA A 22 -10.38 -27.57 -9.79
C ALA A 22 -8.93 -27.07 -9.71
N LYS A 23 -8.67 -25.92 -10.34
CA LYS A 23 -7.45 -25.15 -10.15
C LYS A 23 -7.28 -24.97 -8.63
N PRO A 24 -6.17 -25.41 -8.00
CA PRO A 24 -5.96 -25.10 -6.59
C PRO A 24 -6.05 -23.58 -6.45
N PRO A 25 -6.66 -23.05 -5.36
CA PRO A 25 -6.65 -21.62 -5.14
C PRO A 25 -5.18 -21.20 -5.13
N GLY A 26 -4.76 -20.53 -6.20
CA GLY A 26 -3.46 -19.88 -6.21
C GLY A 26 -3.54 -18.91 -5.04
N THR A 27 -2.68 -19.11 -4.05
CA THR A 27 -2.48 -18.15 -2.97
C THR A 27 -2.21 -16.83 -3.66
N ALA A 28 -3.23 -15.98 -3.79
CA ALA A 28 -3.01 -14.60 -4.14
C ALA A 28 -2.11 -14.11 -3.02
N MET A 29 -0.84 -13.83 -3.32
CA MET A 29 -0.04 -12.98 -2.46
C MET A 29 -0.89 -11.73 -2.31
N GLU A 30 -1.51 -11.57 -1.14
CA GLU A 30 -2.25 -10.35 -0.84
C GLU A 30 -1.21 -9.23 -0.91
N MET A 31 -1.22 -8.48 -2.01
CA MET A 31 -0.34 -7.33 -2.16
C MET A 31 -0.71 -6.38 -1.04
N LEU A 32 0.27 -6.11 -0.18
CA LEU A 32 0.10 -5.10 0.85
C LEU A 32 -0.28 -3.77 0.16
N PRO A 33 -1.24 -3.01 0.71
CA PRO A 33 -1.62 -1.73 0.14
C PRO A 33 -0.41 -0.81 -0.03
N SER A 34 -0.27 -0.25 -1.23
CA SER A 34 0.69 0.80 -1.53
C SER A 34 0.03 2.18 -1.41
N TYR A 35 0.84 3.18 -1.13
CA TYR A 35 0.42 4.57 -1.01
C TYR A 35 1.30 5.45 -1.90
N ALA A 36 0.66 6.40 -2.58
CA ALA A 36 1.34 7.40 -3.39
C ALA A 36 1.00 8.81 -2.90
N GLY A 37 1.86 9.78 -3.18
CA GLY A 37 1.56 11.17 -2.87
C GLY A 37 2.77 12.07 -2.99
N TRP A 38 2.86 13.01 -2.05
CA TRP A 38 3.81 14.11 -2.13
C TRP A 38 4.48 14.40 -0.79
N VAL A 39 5.64 15.04 -0.87
CA VAL A 39 6.37 15.58 0.26
C VAL A 39 6.95 16.94 -0.10
N ALA A 40 6.82 17.90 0.81
CA ALA A 40 7.48 19.20 0.74
C ALA A 40 8.47 19.31 1.90
N LEU A 41 9.72 19.62 1.59
CA LEU A 41 10.80 19.73 2.56
C LEU A 41 11.42 21.12 2.49
N ASN A 42 11.50 21.79 3.63
CA ASN A 42 12.17 23.08 3.73
C ASN A 42 13.69 22.88 3.68
N GLY A 43 14.40 23.72 2.91
CA GLY A 43 15.86 23.65 2.75
C GLY A 43 16.64 23.86 4.04
N ALA A 44 16.04 24.49 5.07
CA ALA A 44 16.63 24.62 6.40
C ALA A 44 16.37 23.39 7.31
N GLY A 45 15.65 22.37 6.82
CA GLY A 45 15.30 21.16 7.56
C GLY A 45 14.60 21.47 8.88
N ALA A 46 14.85 20.66 9.91
CA ALA A 46 14.25 20.84 11.25
C ALA A 46 14.54 22.20 11.92
N GLN A 47 15.45 23.01 11.38
CA GLN A 47 15.77 24.36 11.87
C GLN A 47 15.05 25.47 11.08
N ALA A 48 14.13 25.13 10.17
CA ALA A 48 13.39 26.10 9.38
C ALA A 48 12.57 27.04 10.27
N ARG A 49 12.59 28.32 9.90
CA ARG A 49 11.77 29.39 10.48
C ARG A 49 10.69 29.79 9.50
N ALA A 50 9.70 30.55 9.97
CA ALA A 50 8.63 31.05 9.11
C ALA A 50 9.11 31.89 7.92
N SER A 51 10.31 32.46 7.98
CA SER A 51 10.94 33.24 6.90
C SER A 51 11.76 32.39 5.92
N ASN A 52 11.81 31.06 6.09
CA ASN A 52 12.52 30.18 5.17
C ASN A 52 11.57 29.75 4.03
N ASP A 53 11.73 30.37 2.87
CA ASP A 53 10.86 30.14 1.70
C ASP A 53 11.44 29.12 0.70
N ASP A 54 12.59 28.52 0.98
CA ASP A 54 13.19 27.47 0.15
C ASP A 54 12.51 26.13 0.40
N TRP A 55 11.59 25.75 -0.50
CA TRP A 55 10.84 24.51 -0.43
C TRP A 55 11.18 23.57 -1.59
N HIS A 56 11.45 22.32 -1.23
CA HIS A 56 11.76 21.21 -2.14
C HIS A 56 10.54 20.29 -2.18
N LEU A 57 9.77 20.36 -3.26
CA LEU A 57 8.58 19.54 -3.47
C LEU A 57 8.91 18.31 -4.32
N GLN A 58 8.44 17.15 -3.85
CA GLN A 58 8.45 15.88 -4.58
C GLN A 58 7.00 15.36 -4.66
N ASN A 59 6.51 15.05 -5.86
CA ASN A 59 5.11 14.66 -6.11
C ASN A 59 4.93 13.19 -6.52
N ASP A 60 6.02 12.43 -6.61
CA ASP A 60 6.08 11.05 -7.07
C ASP A 60 6.54 10.11 -5.95
N LEU A 61 6.06 10.37 -4.74
CA LEU A 61 6.40 9.58 -3.58
C LEU A 61 5.56 8.29 -3.58
N HIS A 62 6.21 7.12 -3.55
CA HIS A 62 5.55 5.80 -3.48
C HIS A 62 6.08 5.00 -2.29
N LEU A 63 5.19 4.53 -1.42
CA LEU A 63 5.51 3.72 -0.24
C LEU A 63 4.63 2.49 -0.17
N ALA A 64 5.25 1.30 -0.10
CA ALA A 64 4.57 0.10 0.36
C ALA A 64 4.65 -0.03 1.89
N LEU A 65 3.71 -0.77 2.49
CA LEU A 65 3.81 -1.10 3.92
C LEU A 65 5.12 -1.86 4.22
N GLY A 66 5.80 -1.43 5.28
CA GLY A 66 7.09 -1.96 5.71
C GLY A 66 8.30 -1.33 5.00
N GLN A 67 8.11 -0.59 3.90
CA GLN A 67 9.20 0.11 3.25
C GLN A 67 9.58 1.40 3.96
N ARG A 68 10.89 1.68 3.93
CA ARG A 68 11.50 2.96 4.26
C ARG A 68 12.01 3.60 2.98
N VAL A 69 11.60 4.84 2.72
CA VAL A 69 11.94 5.60 1.51
C VAL A 69 12.72 6.85 1.91
N PRO A 70 13.99 6.97 1.48
CA PRO A 70 14.78 8.17 1.74
C PRO A 70 14.26 9.35 0.93
N LEU A 71 14.24 10.52 1.57
CA LEU A 71 13.90 11.78 0.93
C LEU A 71 15.15 12.37 0.27
N HIS A 72 14.92 13.07 -0.83
CA HIS A 72 15.99 13.70 -1.60
C HIS A 72 15.68 15.16 -1.87
N TRP A 73 16.73 15.96 -1.96
CA TRP A 73 16.66 17.31 -2.49
C TRP A 73 16.42 17.30 -3.99
N ARG A 74 16.10 18.47 -4.56
CA ARG A 74 15.90 18.61 -6.01
C ARG A 74 17.13 18.22 -6.84
N ASP A 75 18.33 18.34 -6.28
CA ASP A 75 19.58 17.91 -6.91
C ASP A 75 19.84 16.39 -6.80
N GLY A 76 18.90 15.65 -6.21
CA GLY A 76 18.97 14.20 -6.04
C GLY A 76 19.82 13.75 -4.86
N LYS A 77 20.43 14.66 -4.09
CA LYS A 77 21.16 14.26 -2.87
C LYS A 77 20.21 13.88 -1.76
N ALA A 78 20.66 12.96 -0.91
CA ALA A 78 19.91 12.56 0.28
C ALA A 78 19.65 13.76 1.20
N ALA A 79 18.42 13.87 1.68
CA ALA A 79 18.02 14.92 2.61
C ALA A 79 18.36 14.63 4.08
N GLY A 80 18.78 13.40 4.38
CA GLY A 80 19.06 12.93 5.74
C GLY A 80 17.81 12.50 6.51
N TYR A 81 16.66 12.41 5.83
CA TYR A 81 15.41 11.95 6.41
C TYR A 81 14.78 10.88 5.52
N SER A 82 14.11 9.91 6.12
CA SER A 82 13.29 8.93 5.44
C SER A 82 11.85 8.97 5.93
N LEU A 83 10.94 8.52 5.07
CA LEU A 83 9.58 8.17 5.46
C LEU A 83 9.45 6.66 5.56
N GLN A 84 8.72 6.17 6.56
CA GLN A 84 8.39 4.75 6.67
C GLN A 84 6.90 4.60 6.96
N LEU A 85 6.24 3.75 6.17
CA LEU A 85 4.84 3.42 6.38
C LEU A 85 4.75 2.00 6.93
N ALA A 86 4.05 1.80 8.04
CA ALA A 86 3.94 0.50 8.66
C ALA A 86 2.55 0.27 9.25
N ARG A 87 2.13 -1.00 9.33
CA ARG A 87 1.03 -1.41 10.19
C ARG A 87 1.59 -1.70 11.57
N ARG A 88 1.12 -0.99 12.59
CA ARG A 88 1.56 -1.16 13.98
C ARG A 88 0.45 -1.79 14.80
N ASP A 89 0.80 -2.83 15.54
CA ASP A 89 -0.08 -3.49 16.49
C ASP A 89 0.24 -3.00 17.90
N TYR A 90 -0.79 -2.60 18.62
CA TYR A 90 -0.78 -2.30 20.05
C TYR A 90 -1.66 -3.33 20.76
N PRO A 91 -1.10 -4.50 21.13
CA PRO A 91 -1.89 -5.63 21.63
C PRO A 91 -2.67 -5.28 22.90
N GLU A 92 -2.05 -4.55 23.81
CA GLU A 92 -2.67 -4.11 25.07
C GLU A 92 -3.81 -3.10 24.89
N ARG A 93 -3.95 -2.55 23.68
CA ARG A 93 -5.04 -1.66 23.28
C ARG A 93 -6.00 -2.33 22.29
N HIS A 94 -5.73 -3.58 21.90
CA HIS A 94 -6.43 -4.28 20.82
C HIS A 94 -6.56 -3.40 19.56
N LEU A 95 -5.52 -2.63 19.26
CA LEU A 95 -5.54 -1.57 18.27
C LEU A 95 -4.47 -1.82 17.21
N ILE A 96 -4.88 -1.87 15.95
CA ILE A 96 -3.98 -1.92 14.81
C ILE A 96 -4.15 -0.63 14.01
N VAL A 97 -3.04 0.04 13.75
CA VAL A 97 -3.02 1.36 13.09
C VAL A 97 -2.16 1.36 11.84
N LEU A 98 -2.44 2.28 10.93
CA LEU A 98 -1.50 2.68 9.90
C LEU A 98 -0.64 3.80 10.48
N GLN A 99 0.69 3.64 10.50
CA GLN A 99 1.62 4.61 11.04
C GLN A 99 2.57 5.10 9.96
N LEU A 100 2.69 6.42 9.83
CA LEU A 100 3.65 7.11 8.98
C LEU A 100 4.72 7.73 9.88
N ASP A 101 5.95 7.23 9.78
CA ASP A 101 7.11 7.67 10.54
C ASP A 101 7.99 8.61 9.70
N VAL A 102 8.47 9.69 10.32
CA VAL A 102 9.60 10.48 9.84
C VAL A 102 10.84 10.03 10.60
N VAL A 103 11.86 9.56 9.89
CA VAL A 103 13.03 8.95 10.50
C VAL A 103 14.29 9.74 10.14
N ASP A 104 15.10 10.04 11.13
CA ASP A 104 16.44 10.58 10.96
C ASP A 104 17.37 9.47 10.44
N ASP A 105 18.00 9.69 9.29
CA ASP A 105 18.87 8.69 8.68
C ASP A 105 20.24 8.61 9.35
N ALA A 106 20.66 9.64 10.10
CA ALA A 106 21.95 9.64 10.78
C ALA A 106 21.98 8.68 11.99
N ASN A 107 20.85 8.52 12.69
CA ASN A 107 20.77 7.71 13.90
C ASN A 107 19.62 6.69 13.90
N GLY A 108 18.79 6.67 12.87
CA GLY A 108 17.67 5.74 12.73
C GLY A 108 16.47 6.03 13.63
N LYS A 109 16.46 7.14 14.37
CA LYS A 109 15.38 7.47 15.31
C LYS A 109 14.17 8.06 14.57
N VAL A 110 12.98 7.70 15.03
CA VAL A 110 11.74 8.34 14.62
C VAL A 110 11.69 9.74 15.26
N LEU A 111 11.65 10.77 14.42
CA LEU A 111 11.55 12.17 14.85
C LEU A 111 10.10 12.55 15.20
N ALA A 112 9.17 12.09 14.37
CA ALA A 112 7.75 12.28 14.54
C ALA A 112 6.99 11.18 13.80
N TYR A 113 5.74 10.97 14.18
CA TYR A 113 4.86 10.05 13.47
C TYR A 113 3.42 10.56 13.50
N ALA A 114 2.65 10.14 12.52
CA ALA A 114 1.20 10.21 12.53
C ALA A 114 0.64 8.79 12.44
N TRP A 115 -0.53 8.57 13.03
CA TRP A 115 -1.25 7.31 12.90
C TRP A 115 -2.71 7.57 12.55
N ALA A 116 -3.29 6.63 11.81
CA ALA A 116 -4.68 6.63 11.39
C ALA A 116 -5.26 5.22 11.52
N ASP A 117 -6.55 5.06 11.22
CA ASP A 117 -7.17 3.75 11.06
C ASP A 117 -6.29 2.85 10.18
N SER A 118 -6.14 1.56 10.54
CA SER A 118 -5.29 0.66 9.75
C SER A 118 -5.71 0.50 8.28
N ASN A 119 -6.94 0.89 7.96
CA ASN A 119 -7.49 0.89 6.62
C ASN A 119 -7.72 2.30 6.03
N ALA A 120 -7.10 3.34 6.59
CA ALA A 120 -7.26 4.72 6.11
C ALA A 120 -6.94 4.85 4.61
N ALA A 121 -7.78 5.62 3.90
CA ALA A 121 -7.56 5.93 2.48
C ALA A 121 -6.46 6.98 2.29
N SER A 122 -6.19 7.79 3.31
CA SER A 122 -5.16 8.84 3.30
C SER A 122 -4.51 9.00 4.67
N ILE A 123 -3.24 9.36 4.69
CA ILE A 123 -2.49 9.73 5.89
C ILE A 123 -1.50 10.84 5.54
N GLY A 124 -1.23 11.73 6.48
CA GLY A 124 -0.29 12.83 6.27
C GLY A 124 0.15 13.43 7.58
N LEU A 125 1.17 14.28 7.52
CA LEU A 125 1.70 15.01 8.67
C LEU A 125 2.33 16.32 8.23
N ASN A 126 2.37 17.28 9.15
CA ASN A 126 3.00 18.59 8.95
C ASN A 126 3.81 18.95 10.20
N LEU A 127 5.12 19.14 10.03
CA LEU A 127 6.07 19.51 11.09
C LEU A 127 6.57 20.95 10.96
N GLY A 128 5.95 21.77 10.11
CA GLY A 128 6.38 23.11 9.78
C GLY A 128 7.55 23.17 8.79
N TRP A 129 8.49 22.22 8.86
CA TRP A 129 9.62 22.09 7.92
C TRP A 129 9.50 20.91 6.95
N LEU A 130 8.62 19.95 7.25
CA LEU A 130 8.33 18.79 6.44
C LEU A 130 6.82 18.59 6.40
N GLN A 131 6.28 18.42 5.19
CA GLN A 131 4.87 18.18 4.96
C GLN A 131 4.72 16.97 4.05
N VAL A 132 3.84 16.04 4.41
CA VAL A 132 3.61 14.81 3.65
C VAL A 132 2.11 14.57 3.53
N GLY A 133 1.67 14.20 2.33
CA GLY A 133 0.33 13.70 2.08
C GLY A 133 0.40 12.44 1.24
N LEU A 134 -0.17 11.35 1.75
CA LEU A 134 -0.25 10.05 1.09
C LEU A 134 -1.70 9.60 0.92
N GLN A 135 -1.98 8.97 -0.20
CA GLN A 135 -3.25 8.34 -0.53
C GLN A 135 -3.01 6.90 -0.96
N ARG A 136 -3.92 5.99 -0.59
CA ARG A 136 -3.84 4.59 -0.97
C ARG A 136 -4.02 4.45 -2.48
N GLU A 137 -3.08 3.78 -3.13
CA GLU A 137 -3.16 3.50 -4.56
C GLU A 137 -4.39 2.63 -4.88
N GLY A 138 -5.03 2.90 -6.02
CA GLY A 138 -6.29 2.25 -6.40
C GLY A 138 -7.55 2.83 -5.74
N THR A 139 -7.42 3.83 -4.86
CA THR A 139 -8.56 4.62 -4.38
C THR A 139 -8.82 5.75 -5.39
N PRO A 140 -10.03 5.89 -5.94
CA PRO A 140 -10.36 7.04 -6.80
C PRO A 140 -10.13 8.35 -6.03
N PRO A 141 -9.59 9.41 -6.66
CA PRO A 141 -9.45 10.70 -6.01
C PRO A 141 -10.82 11.18 -5.51
N PRO A 142 -10.90 11.86 -4.35
CA PRO A 142 -12.16 12.40 -3.87
C PRO A 142 -12.73 13.35 -4.92
N ALA A 143 -14.03 13.22 -5.19
CA ALA A 143 -14.70 14.08 -6.15
C ALA A 143 -14.48 15.56 -5.78
N PRO A 144 -14.22 16.45 -6.76
CA PRO A 144 -14.07 17.87 -6.48
C PRO A 144 -15.31 18.38 -5.78
N LYS A 145 -15.10 19.10 -4.67
CA LYS A 145 -16.19 19.87 -4.04
C LYS A 145 -16.46 21.07 -4.94
N LEU A 146 -17.65 21.09 -5.56
CA LEU A 146 -18.18 22.23 -6.32
C LEU A 146 -18.45 23.42 -5.38
#